data_AF-A0A1N7I112-F1
#
_entry.id   AF-A0A1N7I112-F1
#
_cell.length_a   1.000
_cell.length_b   1.000
_cell.length_c   1.000
_cell.angle_alpha   90.00
_cell.angle_beta   90.00
_cell.angle_gamma   90.00
#
_symmetry.space_group_name_H-M   'P 1'
#
loop_
_entity.id
_entity.type
_entity.pdbx_description
1 polymer ?
#
loop_
_entity_poly.entity_id
_entity_poly.type
_entity_poly.pdbx_seq_one_letter_code
_entity_poly.pdbx_strand_id
1 'polypeptide(L)'
;MDLINHKLIKAFKNIDIMKKLFISTLLLLGLTMNVSAQKRPPVPPHPSKSEMVNIKMQELTKKYNIEKKLILNHPLATKQMKRDQMKALNQRYATEKRLLRQAK
;
A
#
# COMPACT_ATOMS: atom_id res chain seq x y z
N MET A 1 -4.38 -70.66 -9.20
CA MET A 1 -3.27 -69.71 -8.89
C MET A 1 -3.78 -68.28 -8.67
N ASP A 2 -5.10 -68.05 -8.70
CA ASP A 2 -5.69 -66.71 -8.88
C ASP A 2 -6.01 -65.96 -7.58
N LEU A 3 -6.22 -66.68 -6.47
CA LEU A 3 -6.60 -66.05 -5.20
C LEU A 3 -5.42 -65.35 -4.48
N ILE A 4 -4.22 -65.90 -4.62
CA ILE A 4 -2.99 -65.33 -4.04
C ILE A 4 -2.61 -64.05 -4.77
N ASN A 5 -2.66 -64.07 -6.10
CA ASN A 5 -2.37 -62.90 -6.93
C ASN A 5 -3.37 -61.76 -6.68
N HIS A 6 -4.67 -62.06 -6.52
CA HIS A 6 -5.66 -61.04 -6.20
C HIS A 6 -5.44 -60.39 -4.82
N LYS A 7 -5.08 -61.17 -3.79
CA LYS A 7 -4.72 -60.63 -2.46
C LYS A 7 -3.45 -59.78 -2.52
N LEU A 8 -2.44 -60.23 -3.26
CA LEU A 8 -1.18 -59.51 -3.44
C LEU A 8 -1.40 -58.16 -4.14
N ILE A 9 -2.17 -58.15 -5.24
CA ILE A 9 -2.52 -56.93 -5.99
C ILE A 9 -3.30 -55.96 -5.10
N LYS A 10 -4.25 -56.45 -4.31
CA LYS A 10 -5.01 -55.62 -3.36
C LYS A 10 -4.11 -55.05 -2.26
N ALA A 11 -3.16 -55.81 -1.75
CA ALA A 11 -2.19 -55.35 -0.77
C ALA A 11 -1.28 -54.26 -1.35
N PHE A 12 -0.74 -54.44 -2.56
CA PHE A 12 0.05 -53.41 -3.25
C PHE A 12 -0.74 -52.13 -3.52
N LYS A 13 -2.00 -52.25 -3.94
CA LYS A 13 -2.89 -51.11 -4.14
C LYS A 13 -3.16 -50.37 -2.81
N ASN A 14 -3.37 -51.10 -1.71
CA ASN A 14 -3.56 -50.51 -0.40
C ASN A 14 -2.30 -49.79 0.11
N ILE A 15 -1.10 -50.33 -0.18
CA ILE A 15 0.18 -49.68 0.14
C ILE A 15 0.33 -48.36 -0.64
N ASP A 16 -0.03 -48.33 -1.93
CA ASP A 16 -0.01 -47.12 -2.74
C ASP A 16 -1.02 -46.06 -2.23
N ILE A 17 -2.23 -46.49 -1.85
CA ILE A 17 -3.25 -45.62 -1.24
C ILE A 17 -2.74 -45.03 0.07
N MET A 18 -2.17 -45.85 0.98
CA MET A 18 -1.66 -45.36 2.25
C MET A 18 -0.50 -44.38 2.09
N LYS A 19 0.40 -44.62 1.13
CA LYS A 19 1.51 -43.71 0.83
C LYS A 19 1.02 -42.35 0.33
N LYS A 20 0.00 -42.33 -0.54
CA LYS A 20 -0.60 -41.08 -1.04
C LYS A 20 -1.26 -40.26 0.08
N LEU A 21 -1.97 -40.92 0.99
CA LEU A 21 -2.58 -40.27 2.16
C LEU A 21 -1.54 -39.68 3.11
N PHE A 22 -0.42 -40.38 3.31
CA PHE A 22 0.69 -39.88 4.12
C PHE A 22 1.32 -38.63 3.50
N ILE A 23 1.62 -38.66 2.20
CA ILE A 23 2.21 -37.53 1.47
C ILE A 23 1.25 -36.33 1.46
N SER A 24 -0.05 -36.55 1.23
CA SER A 24 -1.02 -35.45 1.23
C SER A 24 -1.15 -34.81 2.60
N THR A 25 -1.09 -35.60 3.68
CA THR A 25 -1.15 -35.11 5.05
C THR A 25 0.09 -34.31 5.41
N LEU A 26 1.28 -34.79 5.03
CA LEU A 26 2.54 -34.06 5.23
C LEU A 26 2.54 -32.72 4.46
N LEU A 27 2.02 -32.72 3.22
CA LEU A 27 1.91 -31.52 2.41
C LEU A 27 0.94 -30.52 3.03
N LEU A 28 -0.23 -30.98 3.48
CA LEU A 28 -1.24 -30.12 4.10
C LEU A 28 -0.71 -29.50 5.41
N LEU A 29 -0.08 -30.32 6.26
CA LEU A 29 0.52 -29.85 7.51
C LEU A 29 1.69 -28.88 7.26
N GLY A 30 2.58 -29.19 6.30
CA GLY A 30 3.70 -28.32 5.94
C GLY A 30 3.26 -26.97 5.36
N LEU A 31 2.15 -26.93 4.61
CA LEU A 31 1.58 -25.68 4.10
C LEU A 31 0.93 -24.83 5.20
N THR A 32 0.33 -25.45 6.23
CA THR A 32 -0.33 -24.71 7.32
C THR A 32 0.63 -24.00 8.28
N MET A 33 1.89 -24.44 8.39
CA MET A 33 2.84 -23.87 9.36
C MET A 33 3.45 -22.52 8.94
N ASN A 34 3.29 -22.08 7.68
CA ASN A 34 3.91 -20.84 7.19
C ASN A 34 3.12 -19.54 7.48
N VAL A 35 1.83 -19.61 7.84
CA VAL A 35 1.00 -18.41 8.04
C VAL A 35 1.17 -17.79 9.44
N SER A 36 1.47 -18.62 10.46
CA SER A 36 1.58 -18.15 11.85
C SER A 36 2.99 -17.71 12.26
N ALA A 37 4.03 -18.12 11.52
CA ALA A 37 5.43 -17.82 11.86
C ALA A 37 5.98 -16.57 11.14
N GLN A 38 5.20 -15.98 10.23
CA GLN A 38 5.58 -14.73 9.57
C GLN A 38 5.41 -13.58 10.57
N LYS A 39 6.45 -13.34 11.39
CA LYS A 39 6.60 -12.09 12.15
C LYS A 39 6.35 -10.95 11.17
N ARG A 40 5.24 -10.24 11.32
CA ARG A 40 5.00 -9.00 10.57
C ARG A 40 6.23 -8.13 10.79
N PRO A 41 6.91 -7.66 9.73
CA PRO A 41 7.97 -6.69 9.91
C PRO A 41 7.41 -5.55 10.77
N PRO A 42 8.19 -5.00 11.71
CA PRO A 42 7.73 -3.89 12.53
C PRO A 42 7.20 -2.80 11.59
N VAL A 43 5.99 -2.31 11.89
CA VAL A 43 5.34 -1.29 11.06
C VAL A 43 6.35 -0.16 10.84
N PRO A 44 6.62 0.24 9.58
CA PRO A 44 7.59 1.29 9.31
C PRO A 44 7.23 2.54 10.14
N PRO A 45 8.23 3.29 10.62
CA PRO A 45 7.96 4.49 11.41
C PRO A 45 7.11 5.43 10.57
N HIS A 46 5.83 5.50 10.90
CA HIS A 46 4.89 6.41 10.26
C HIS A 46 5.11 7.78 10.91
N PRO A 47 5.07 8.86 10.11
CA PRO A 47 5.20 10.20 10.66
C PRO A 47 4.08 10.42 11.67
N SER A 48 4.43 11.03 12.80
CA SER A 48 3.46 11.52 13.76
C SER A 48 2.50 12.52 13.11
N LYS A 49 1.33 12.75 13.71
CA LYS A 49 0.32 13.68 13.17
C LYS A 49 0.90 15.08 12.93
N SER A 50 1.76 15.55 13.84
CA SER A 50 2.44 16.85 13.72
C SER A 50 3.47 16.87 12.59
N GLU A 51 4.26 15.80 12.41
CA GLU A 51 5.18 15.66 11.28
C GLU A 51 4.43 15.64 9.95
N MET A 52 3.30 14.93 9.88
CA MET A 52 2.46 14.89 8.69
C MET A 52 1.90 16.27 8.32
N VAL A 53 1.40 17.03 9.30
CA VAL A 53 0.94 18.40 9.08
C VAL A 53 2.08 19.31 8.63
N ASN A 54 3.27 19.16 9.20
CA ASN A 54 4.45 19.92 8.79
C ASN A 54 4.87 19.60 7.35
N ILE A 55 4.90 18.32 6.96
CA ILE A 55 5.20 17.90 5.58
C ILE A 55 4.17 18.52 4.62
N LYS A 56 2.87 18.42 4.93
CA LYS A 56 1.82 19.04 4.11
C LYS A 56 1.94 20.56 4.02
N MET A 57 2.32 21.23 5.12
CA MET A 57 2.54 22.69 5.13
C MET A 57 3.70 23.10 4.21
N GLN A 58 4.78 22.31 4.20
CA GLN A 58 5.93 22.54 3.32
C GLN A 58 5.53 22.34 1.84
N GLU A 59 4.83 21.26 1.53
CA GLU A 59 4.32 21.01 0.18
C GLU A 59 3.37 22.11 -0.31
N LEU A 60 2.45 22.55 0.56
CA LEU A 60 1.54 23.65 0.26
C LEU A 60 2.31 24.94 -0.08
N THR A 61 3.35 25.25 0.69
CA THR A 61 4.20 26.42 0.45
C THR A 61 4.96 26.30 -0.86
N LYS A 62 5.49 25.11 -1.18
CA LYS A 62 6.18 24.85 -2.46
C LYS A 62 5.23 25.05 -3.64
N LYS A 63 4.02 24.47 -3.59
CA LYS A 63 2.99 24.63 -4.63
C LYS A 63 2.63 26.09 -4.85
N TYR A 64 2.36 26.84 -3.77
CA TYR A 64 2.09 28.27 -3.83
C TYR A 64 3.21 29.05 -4.55
N ASN A 65 4.47 28.79 -4.20
CA ASN A 65 5.61 29.48 -4.81
C ASN A 65 5.78 29.15 -6.30
N ILE A 66 5.52 27.91 -6.70
CA ILE A 66 5.56 27.49 -8.11
C ILE A 66 4.46 28.20 -8.89
N GLU A 67 3.21 28.12 -8.42
CA GLU A 67 2.06 28.72 -9.11
C GLU A 67 2.19 30.24 -9.19
N LYS A 68 2.66 30.88 -8.11
CA LYS A 68 2.97 32.32 -8.10
C LYS A 68 3.97 32.69 -9.19
N LYS A 69 5.07 31.93 -9.33
CA LYS A 69 6.06 32.18 -10.39
C LYS A 69 5.46 32.02 -11.78
N LEU A 70 4.63 31.00 -11.99
CA LEU A 70 3.95 30.76 -13.27
C LEU A 70 3.00 31.91 -13.63
N ILE A 71 2.21 32.40 -12.68
CA ILE A 71 1.30 33.54 -12.89
C ILE A 71 2.09 34.80 -13.27
N LEU A 72 3.17 35.10 -12.53
CA LEU A 72 3.97 36.30 -12.78
C LEU A 72 4.69 36.24 -14.13
N ASN A 73 5.24 35.08 -14.48
CA ASN A 73 6.01 34.87 -15.72
C ASN A 73 5.12 34.54 -16.93
N HIS A 74 3.79 34.56 -16.79
CA HIS A 74 2.90 34.18 -17.88
C HIS A 74 3.07 35.13 -19.09
N PRO A 75 3.42 34.61 -20.28
CA PRO A 75 3.88 35.42 -21.41
C PRO A 75 2.74 36.21 -22.09
N LEU A 76 1.54 35.64 -22.12
CA LEU A 76 0.38 36.23 -22.82
C LEU A 76 -0.70 36.77 -21.87
N ALA A 77 -0.46 36.80 -20.56
CA ALA A 77 -1.48 37.23 -19.60
C ALA A 77 -1.39 38.74 -19.36
N THR A 78 -2.54 39.40 -19.39
CA THR A 78 -2.63 40.81 -19.05
C THR A 78 -2.34 41.04 -17.57
N LYS A 79 -1.98 42.28 -17.20
CA LYS A 79 -1.76 42.66 -15.80
C LYS A 79 -3.00 42.43 -14.93
N GLN A 80 -4.19 42.53 -15.49
CA GLN A 80 -5.44 42.30 -14.77
C GLN A 80 -5.62 40.80 -14.48
N MET A 81 -5.46 39.95 -15.50
CA MET A 81 -5.53 38.49 -15.34
C MET A 81 -4.53 37.97 -14.30
N LYS A 82 -3.28 38.47 -14.33
CA LYS A 82 -2.26 38.10 -13.32
C LYS A 82 -2.70 38.49 -11.91
N ARG A 83 -3.30 39.67 -11.73
CA ARG A 83 -3.81 40.13 -10.43
C ARG A 83 -4.95 39.25 -9.93
N ASP A 84 -5.89 38.91 -10.81
CA ASP A 84 -7.04 38.08 -10.46
C ASP A 84 -6.60 36.64 -10.11
N GLN A 85 -5.68 36.07 -10.87
CA GLN A 85 -5.07 34.77 -10.57
C GLN A 85 -4.29 34.80 -9.24
N MET A 86 -3.51 35.86 -8.99
CA MET A 86 -2.80 36.02 -7.71
C MET A 86 -3.77 36.13 -6.52
N LYS A 87 -4.88 36.85 -6.69
CA LYS A 87 -5.91 36.98 -5.64
C LYS A 87 -6.54 35.61 -5.33
N ALA A 88 -6.91 34.86 -6.36
CA ALA A 88 -7.46 33.51 -6.21
C ALA A 88 -6.45 32.53 -5.59
N LEU A 89 -5.17 32.60 -5.99
CA LEU A 89 -4.09 31.82 -5.39
C LEU A 89 -3.92 32.14 -3.90
N ASN A 90 -3.87 33.42 -3.53
CA ASN A 90 -3.72 33.85 -2.15
C ASN A 90 -4.88 33.38 -1.26
N GLN A 91 -6.12 33.47 -1.75
CA GLN A 91 -7.31 33.01 -1.03
C GLN A 91 -7.29 31.50 -0.78
N ARG A 92 -6.96 30.69 -1.80
CA ARG A 92 -6.82 29.23 -1.68
C ARG A 92 -5.74 28.87 -0.67
N TYR A 93 -4.54 29.46 -0.81
CA TYR A 93 -3.42 29.23 0.11
C TYR A 93 -3.76 29.58 1.57
N ALA A 94 -4.40 30.74 1.81
CA ALA A 94 -4.82 31.14 3.15
C ALA A 94 -5.84 30.17 3.76
N THR A 95 -6.79 29.70 2.96
CA THR A 95 -7.82 28.74 3.38
C THR A 95 -7.19 27.40 3.76
N GLU A 96 -6.36 26.82 2.88
CA GLU A 96 -5.69 25.54 3.13
C GLU A 96 -4.74 25.63 4.33
N LYS A 97 -3.99 26.74 4.46
CA LYS A 97 -3.12 26.97 5.62
C LYS A 97 -3.90 27.03 6.92
N ARG A 98 -5.09 27.64 6.92
CA ARG A 98 -5.98 27.67 8.10
C ARG A 98 -6.48 26.26 8.45
N LEU A 99 -6.91 25.49 7.46
CA LEU A 99 -7.37 24.10 7.65
C LEU A 99 -6.25 23.21 8.20
N LEU A 100 -5.03 23.30 7.65
CA LEU A 100 -3.88 22.54 8.15
C LEU A 100 -3.49 22.93 9.58
N ARG A 101 -3.68 24.19 9.97
CA ARG A 101 -3.47 24.63 11.37
C ARG A 101 -4.52 24.09 12.33
N GLN A 102 -5.77 23.94 11.88
CA GLN A 102 -6.84 23.33 12.68
C GLN A 102 -6.67 21.82 12.82
N ALA A 103 -5.99 21.18 11.87
CA ALA A 103 -5.69 19.75 11.88
C ALA A 103 -4.41 19.37 12.65
N LYS A 104 -3.65 20.37 13.14
CA LYS A 104 -2.46 20.20 13.96
C LYS A 104 -2.83 19.88 15.39
#